data_AF-A0AAD2CJS2-F1
#
_entry.id   AF-A0AAD2CJS2-F1
#
_cell.length_a   1.000
_cell.length_b   1.000
_cell.length_c   1.000
_cell.angle_alpha   90.00
_cell.angle_beta   90.00
_cell.angle_gamma   90.00
#
_symmetry.space_group_name_H-M   'P 1'
#
loop_
_entity.id
_entity.type
_entity.pdbx_description
1 polymer ?
#
loop_
_entity_poly.entity_id
_entity_poly.type
_entity_poly.pdbx_seq_one_letter_code
_entity_poly.pdbx_strand_id
1 'polypeptide(L)'
;MSNNPGGVGALDLSGMTAVSQNDGVTLLRPLLSLEKSFVFDYAHTFGVPYFKDTTPHWSTRGKLRNKLIPLLQEIYGDGSMTNHSNLGTESDECRALLHGSIMAPFLKSVTHKPMGIMFDTAPWKDQGFFFWKFVLREALHSAKIGMFSDKSVVSFLKRVKANVVKEGWLQCRKDYGVYLQRDGKVFAFRSSSFPWNKKAMFNVYGQVVEFDTDKKVGPWIV
;
A
#
# COMPACT_ATOMS: atom_id res chain seq x y z
N MET A 1 -17.55 -3.75 -2.24
CA MET A 1 -18.25 -3.55 -3.54
C MET A 1 -17.67 -2.42 -4.40
N SER A 2 -17.47 -1.19 -3.88
CA SER A 2 -16.92 -0.07 -4.71
C SER A 2 -15.42 -0.18 -5.05
N ASN A 3 -14.68 -1.05 -4.37
CA ASN A 3 -13.21 -1.08 -4.44
C ASN A 3 -12.65 -1.98 -5.56
N ASN A 4 -13.48 -2.87 -6.12
CA ASN A 4 -13.04 -3.86 -7.11
C ASN A 4 -12.57 -3.25 -8.46
N PRO A 5 -13.24 -2.21 -9.04
CA PRO A 5 -12.82 -1.67 -10.32
C PRO A 5 -11.50 -0.87 -10.27
N GLY A 6 -11.03 -0.50 -9.07
CA GLY A 6 -9.81 0.30 -8.86
C GLY A 6 -8.54 -0.51 -8.66
N GLY A 7 -8.59 -1.84 -8.75
CA GLY A 7 -7.43 -2.72 -8.59
C GLY A 7 -6.99 -2.92 -7.13
N VAL A 8 -7.91 -2.81 -6.17
CA VAL A 8 -7.65 -3.19 -4.78
C VAL A 8 -7.40 -4.71 -4.74
N GLY A 9 -6.30 -5.12 -4.10
CA GLY A 9 -5.81 -6.50 -4.13
C GLY A 9 -6.78 -7.49 -3.47
N ALA A 10 -6.68 -8.77 -3.85
CA ALA A 10 -7.58 -9.85 -3.40
C ALA A 10 -7.64 -10.08 -1.87
N LEU A 11 -6.79 -9.39 -1.09
CA LEU A 11 -6.73 -9.46 0.37
C LEU A 11 -7.36 -8.25 1.07
N ASP A 12 -7.93 -7.32 0.31
CA ASP A 12 -8.50 -6.07 0.81
C ASP A 12 -9.87 -5.81 0.17
N LEU A 13 -10.71 -6.86 0.12
CA LEU A 13 -12.04 -6.81 -0.48
C LEU A 13 -13.06 -6.04 0.37
N SER A 14 -12.92 -6.06 1.70
CA SER A 14 -13.82 -5.36 2.62
C SER A 14 -13.74 -3.84 2.42
N GLY A 15 -12.53 -3.35 2.12
CA GLY A 15 -12.28 -2.01 1.64
C GLY A 15 -12.35 -0.89 2.69
N MET A 16 -12.82 -1.19 3.90
CA MET A 16 -12.83 -0.29 5.06
C MET A 16 -12.65 -1.10 6.34
N THR A 17 -11.88 -0.55 7.28
CA THR A 17 -11.71 -1.11 8.63
C THR A 17 -12.40 -0.25 9.68
N ALA A 18 -12.80 -0.86 10.80
CA ALA A 18 -13.42 -0.15 11.93
C ALA A 18 -12.51 0.91 12.54
N VAL A 19 -11.20 0.68 12.52
CA VAL A 19 -10.16 1.61 12.97
C VAL A 19 -9.10 1.74 11.88
N SER A 20 -8.72 2.96 11.53
CA SER A 20 -7.63 3.22 10.58
C SER A 20 -6.87 4.49 10.97
N GLN A 21 -5.55 4.53 10.79
CA GLN A 21 -4.79 5.77 10.87
C GLN A 21 -4.64 6.43 9.50
N ASN A 22 -4.88 7.73 9.43
CA ASN A 22 -4.60 8.55 8.25
C ASN A 22 -3.95 9.86 8.69
N ASP A 23 -2.79 10.21 8.13
CA ASP A 23 -2.04 11.44 8.43
C ASP A 23 -1.82 11.72 9.94
N GLY A 24 -1.60 10.66 10.72
CA GLY A 24 -1.41 10.76 12.18
C GLY A 24 -2.71 10.89 12.99
N VAL A 25 -3.86 10.86 12.33
CA VAL A 25 -5.18 10.88 12.96
C VAL A 25 -5.80 9.49 12.96
N THR A 26 -6.32 9.06 14.10
CA THR A 26 -7.07 7.81 14.22
C THR A 26 -8.53 8.05 13.81
N LEU A 27 -8.97 7.38 12.75
CA LEU A 27 -10.35 7.38 12.29
C LEU A 27 -11.08 6.15 12.83
N LEU A 28 -12.22 6.40 13.49
CA LEU A 28 -13.10 5.36 14.06
C LEU A 28 -14.40 5.27 13.26
N ARG A 29 -14.83 4.06 12.94
CA ARG A 29 -16.08 3.75 12.21
C ARG A 29 -16.93 2.78 13.05
N PRO A 30 -17.51 3.22 14.17
CA PRO A 30 -18.20 2.35 15.11
C PRO A 30 -19.44 1.67 14.54
N LEU A 31 -20.08 2.28 13.53
CA LEU A 31 -21.31 1.76 12.90
C LEU A 31 -21.02 0.88 11.67
N LEU A 32 -19.75 0.52 11.39
CA LEU A 32 -19.38 -0.18 10.16
C LEU A 32 -19.98 -1.59 10.07
N SER A 33 -20.14 -2.27 11.21
CA SER A 33 -20.71 -3.62 11.29
C SER A 33 -22.24 -3.64 11.30
N LEU A 34 -22.89 -2.48 11.43
CA LEU A 34 -24.34 -2.39 11.54
C LEU A 34 -24.97 -2.21 10.16
N GLU A 35 -26.09 -2.91 9.94
CA GLU A 35 -26.91 -2.63 8.76
C GLU A 35 -27.62 -1.28 8.89
N LYS A 36 -27.90 -0.68 7.73
CA LYS A 36 -28.53 0.64 7.65
C LYS A 36 -29.95 0.65 8.21
N SER A 37 -30.64 -0.49 8.15
CA SER A 37 -31.98 -0.71 8.73
C SER A 37 -31.98 -0.38 10.23
N PHE A 38 -31.09 -0.99 11.02
CA PHE A 38 -30.98 -0.72 12.45
C PHE A 38 -30.72 0.75 12.79
N VAL A 39 -29.93 1.44 11.97
CA VAL A 39 -29.66 2.88 12.15
C VAL A 39 -30.92 3.71 11.93
N PHE A 40 -31.73 3.37 10.92
CA PHE A 40 -33.00 4.05 10.67
C PHE A 40 -34.05 3.73 11.74
N ASP A 41 -34.19 2.47 12.13
CA ASP A 41 -35.14 2.04 13.16
C ASP A 41 -34.85 2.74 14.48
N TYR A 42 -33.58 2.86 14.87
CA TYR A 42 -33.17 3.65 16.02
C TYR A 42 -33.56 5.12 15.88
N ALA A 43 -33.26 5.75 14.74
CA ALA A 43 -33.60 7.14 14.51
C ALA A 43 -35.12 7.39 14.55
N HIS A 44 -35.93 6.48 14.01
CA HIS A 44 -37.39 6.55 14.08
C HIS A 44 -37.92 6.33 15.49
N THR A 45 -37.38 5.36 16.21
CA THR A 45 -37.80 5.02 17.59
C THR A 45 -37.55 6.16 18.56
N PHE A 46 -36.41 6.84 18.45
CA PHE A 46 -36.02 7.93 19.35
C PHE A 46 -36.26 9.34 18.77
N GLY A 47 -36.91 9.43 17.60
CA GLY A 47 -37.25 10.71 16.98
C GLY A 47 -36.05 11.55 16.53
N VAL A 48 -34.94 10.93 16.15
CA VAL A 48 -33.73 11.62 15.67
C VAL A 48 -33.95 12.09 14.23
N PRO A 49 -33.99 13.40 13.94
CA PRO A 49 -34.18 13.89 12.59
C PRO A 49 -32.91 13.71 11.74
N TYR A 50 -33.08 13.40 10.46
CA TYR A 50 -31.97 13.24 9.51
C TYR A 50 -32.34 13.73 8.10
N PHE A 51 -31.33 14.11 7.31
CA PHE A 51 -31.53 14.54 5.94
C PHE A 51 -31.77 13.37 4.98
N LYS A 52 -32.57 13.61 3.94
CA LYS A 52 -32.76 12.64 2.86
C LYS A 52 -31.45 12.44 2.09
N ASP A 53 -31.22 11.21 1.67
CA ASP A 53 -30.04 10.83 0.92
C ASP A 53 -30.07 11.41 -0.50
N THR A 54 -29.24 12.42 -0.76
CA THR A 54 -29.15 13.14 -2.04
C THR A 54 -28.03 12.63 -2.96
N THR A 55 -27.52 11.40 -2.73
CA THR A 55 -26.41 10.85 -3.54
C THR A 55 -26.74 10.92 -5.03
N PRO A 56 -25.95 11.65 -5.86
CA PRO A 56 -26.31 11.87 -7.26
C PRO A 56 -26.25 10.60 -8.11
N HIS A 57 -27.24 10.42 -8.98
CA HIS A 57 -27.38 9.25 -9.87
C HIS A 57 -26.22 9.06 -10.86
N TRP A 58 -25.52 10.13 -11.23
CA TRP A 58 -24.41 10.06 -12.18
C TRP A 58 -23.12 9.52 -11.55
N SER A 59 -22.99 9.60 -10.22
CA SER A 59 -21.79 9.15 -9.51
C SER A 59 -21.68 7.63 -9.52
N THR A 60 -20.45 7.09 -9.51
CA THR A 60 -20.22 5.64 -9.41
C THR A 60 -20.93 5.03 -8.20
N ARG A 61 -20.91 5.75 -7.06
CA ARG A 61 -21.62 5.36 -5.83
C ARG A 61 -23.13 5.34 -6.02
N GLY A 62 -23.70 6.36 -6.65
CA GLY A 62 -25.14 6.44 -6.94
C GLY A 62 -25.60 5.35 -7.91
N LYS A 63 -24.83 5.08 -8.98
CA LYS A 63 -25.12 3.98 -9.92
C LYS A 63 -25.07 2.61 -9.23
N LEU A 64 -24.05 2.38 -8.40
CA LEU A 64 -23.91 1.11 -7.68
C LEU A 64 -25.06 0.91 -6.70
N ARG A 65 -25.39 1.92 -5.89
CA ARG A 65 -26.43 1.82 -4.86
C ARG A 65 -27.84 1.78 -5.43
N ASN A 66 -28.15 2.63 -6.40
CA ASN A 66 -29.53 2.83 -6.85
C ASN A 66 -29.91 1.91 -8.02
N LYS A 67 -28.94 1.27 -8.70
CA LYS A 67 -29.19 0.38 -9.84
C LYS A 67 -28.61 -1.01 -9.66
N LEU A 68 -27.31 -1.11 -9.41
CA LEU A 68 -26.63 -2.42 -9.41
C LEU A 68 -27.01 -3.29 -8.20
N ILE A 69 -26.99 -2.73 -6.98
CA ILE A 69 -27.36 -3.48 -5.77
C ILE A 69 -28.81 -4.02 -5.85
N PRO A 70 -29.82 -3.20 -6.18
CA PRO A 70 -31.20 -3.70 -6.33
C PRO A 70 -31.31 -4.83 -7.36
N LEU A 71 -30.62 -4.70 -8.51
CA LEU A 71 -30.61 -5.74 -9.53
C LEU A 71 -29.95 -7.03 -9.02
N LEU A 72 -28.86 -6.93 -8.25
CA LEU A 72 -28.22 -8.10 -7.64
C LEU A 72 -29.14 -8.77 -6.61
N GLN A 73 -29.88 -7.99 -5.83
CA GLN A 73 -30.86 -8.53 -4.89
C GLN A 73 -32.04 -9.22 -5.60
N GLU A 74 -32.49 -8.68 -6.74
CA GLU A 74 -33.51 -9.32 -7.57
C GLU A 74 -33.04 -10.67 -8.12
N ILE A 75 -31.78 -10.77 -8.57
CA ILE A 75 -31.23 -11.98 -9.18
C ILE A 75 -30.87 -13.05 -8.13
N TYR A 76 -30.24 -12.65 -7.02
CA TYR A 76 -29.62 -13.56 -6.05
C TYR A 76 -30.33 -13.60 -4.68
N GLY A 77 -31.40 -12.81 -4.51
CA GLY A 77 -32.14 -12.68 -3.26
C GLY A 77 -31.53 -11.70 -2.26
N ASP A 78 -32.28 -11.44 -1.19
CA ASP A 78 -31.95 -10.45 -0.16
C ASP A 78 -30.65 -10.76 0.60
N GLY A 79 -30.24 -12.04 0.68
CA GLY A 79 -29.00 -12.48 1.34
C GLY A 79 -27.71 -12.25 0.54
N SER A 80 -27.81 -11.82 -0.73
CA SER A 80 -26.65 -11.61 -1.60
C SER A 80 -25.63 -10.62 -1.03
N MET A 81 -26.10 -9.55 -0.40
CA MET A 81 -25.24 -8.53 0.21
C MET A 81 -24.50 -9.06 1.44
N THR A 82 -25.12 -9.93 2.23
CA THR A 82 -24.49 -10.60 3.37
C THR A 82 -23.36 -11.51 2.91
N ASN A 83 -23.57 -12.29 1.84
CA ASN A 83 -22.52 -13.12 1.26
C ASN A 83 -21.31 -12.30 0.78
N HIS A 84 -21.54 -11.14 0.19
CA HIS A 84 -20.47 -10.25 -0.23
C HIS A 84 -19.72 -9.61 0.94
N SER A 85 -20.40 -9.30 2.03
CA SER A 85 -19.78 -8.86 3.28
C SER A 85 -18.93 -9.97 3.89
N ASN A 86 -19.45 -11.21 3.93
CA ASN A 86 -18.73 -12.38 4.43
C ASN A 86 -17.46 -12.65 3.63
N LEU A 87 -17.51 -12.59 2.29
CA LEU A 87 -16.32 -12.69 1.45
C LEU A 87 -15.28 -11.60 1.75
N GLY A 88 -15.73 -10.40 2.12
CA GLY A 88 -14.84 -9.33 2.59
C GLY A 88 -14.14 -9.71 3.90
N THR A 89 -14.89 -10.25 4.86
CA THR A 89 -14.36 -10.74 6.14
C THR A 89 -13.39 -11.91 5.93
N GLU A 90 -13.75 -12.91 5.13
CA GLU A 90 -12.89 -14.05 4.80
C GLU A 90 -11.59 -13.61 4.13
N SER A 91 -11.65 -12.62 3.22
CA SER A 91 -10.47 -11.99 2.63
C SER A 91 -9.57 -11.35 3.69
N ASP A 92 -10.15 -10.67 4.66
CA ASP A 92 -9.41 -10.02 5.75
C ASP A 92 -8.77 -11.03 6.72
N GLU A 93 -9.45 -12.12 7.01
CA GLU A 93 -8.93 -13.25 7.78
C GLU A 93 -7.79 -13.96 7.04
N CYS A 94 -7.97 -14.23 5.75
CA CYS A 94 -6.94 -14.81 4.89
C CYS A 94 -5.68 -13.93 4.87
N ARG A 95 -5.85 -12.61 4.76
CA ARG A 95 -4.76 -11.63 4.86
C ARG A 95 -4.03 -11.74 6.19
N ALA A 96 -4.76 -11.81 7.31
CA ALA A 96 -4.16 -11.92 8.64
C ALA A 96 -3.33 -13.21 8.79
N LEU A 97 -3.86 -14.34 8.29
CA LEU A 97 -3.16 -15.63 8.29
C LEU A 97 -1.90 -15.61 7.43
N LEU A 98 -1.98 -15.10 6.20
CA LEU A 98 -0.84 -14.97 5.29
C LEU A 98 0.22 -14.04 5.85
N HIS A 99 -0.21 -12.94 6.47
CA HIS A 99 0.70 -12.00 7.10
C HIS A 99 1.47 -12.67 8.23
N GLY A 100 0.79 -13.35 9.15
CA GLY A 100 1.43 -14.03 10.28
C GLY A 100 2.38 -15.15 9.88
N SER A 101 2.01 -15.96 8.89
CA SER A 101 2.74 -17.18 8.52
C SER A 101 3.90 -16.93 7.54
N ILE A 102 3.69 -16.10 6.51
CA ILE A 102 4.64 -15.98 5.39
C ILE A 102 5.29 -14.58 5.34
N MET A 103 4.52 -13.51 5.58
CA MET A 103 5.04 -12.15 5.41
C MET A 103 5.85 -11.66 6.62
N ALA A 104 5.39 -11.95 7.84
CA ALA A 104 6.03 -11.50 9.07
C ALA A 104 7.50 -11.95 9.20
N PRO A 105 7.89 -13.20 8.85
CA PRO A 105 9.30 -13.58 8.86
C PRO A 105 10.13 -12.79 7.85
N PHE A 106 9.60 -12.51 6.65
CA PHE A 106 10.28 -11.65 5.66
C PHE A 106 10.46 -10.24 6.21
N LEU A 107 9.39 -9.62 6.72
CA LEU A 107 9.44 -8.24 7.23
C LEU A 107 10.40 -8.07 8.40
N LYS A 108 10.51 -9.08 9.28
CA LYS A 108 11.51 -9.10 10.36
C LYS A 108 12.95 -9.18 9.85
N SER A 109 13.17 -9.76 8.67
CA SER A 109 14.51 -9.80 8.05
C SER A 109 14.92 -8.47 7.39
N VAL A 110 13.97 -7.55 7.17
CA VAL A 110 14.24 -6.25 6.56
C VAL A 110 15.00 -5.37 7.54
N THR A 111 16.20 -4.94 7.14
CA THR A 111 17.05 -4.05 7.93
C THR A 111 16.85 -2.60 7.49
N HIS A 112 16.48 -1.75 8.44
CA HIS A 112 16.39 -0.30 8.21
C HIS A 112 17.75 0.37 8.43
N LYS A 113 18.15 1.21 7.47
CA LYS A 113 19.36 2.03 7.52
C LYS A 113 19.01 3.49 7.24
N PRO A 114 19.88 4.46 7.61
CA PRO A 114 19.65 5.87 7.30
C PRO A 114 19.41 6.14 5.80
N MET A 115 20.11 5.40 4.95
CA MET A 115 20.01 5.52 3.49
C MET A 115 18.81 4.79 2.86
N GLY A 116 18.08 3.95 3.60
CA GLY A 116 17.02 3.11 3.02
C GLY A 116 16.76 1.80 3.74
N ILE A 117 16.32 0.80 2.99
CA ILE A 117 16.09 -0.55 3.51
C ILE A 117 16.93 -1.58 2.76
N MET A 118 17.28 -2.65 3.45
CA MET A 118 18.02 -3.78 2.92
C MET A 118 17.31 -5.09 3.29
N PHE A 119 17.22 -6.01 2.34
CA PHE A 119 16.64 -7.34 2.57
C PHE A 119 17.28 -8.39 1.66
N ASP A 120 17.20 -9.65 2.07
CA ASP A 120 17.69 -10.79 1.30
C ASP A 120 16.54 -11.42 0.49
N THR A 121 16.84 -11.81 -0.75
CA THR A 121 15.89 -12.47 -1.65
C THR A 121 16.10 -13.98 -1.74
N ALA A 122 17.26 -14.51 -1.32
CA ALA A 122 17.59 -15.92 -1.48
C ALA A 122 16.63 -16.87 -0.75
N PRO A 123 16.22 -16.63 0.52
CA PRO A 123 15.29 -17.53 1.23
C PRO A 123 13.87 -17.53 0.64
N TRP A 124 13.56 -16.56 -0.23
CA TRP A 124 12.22 -16.27 -0.71
C TRP A 124 12.11 -16.38 -2.25
N LYS A 125 13.14 -16.92 -2.90
CA LYS A 125 13.28 -16.94 -4.36
C LYS A 125 12.12 -17.66 -5.06
N ASP A 126 11.62 -18.73 -4.46
CA ASP A 126 10.56 -19.56 -5.05
C ASP A 126 9.17 -18.92 -4.96
N GLN A 127 9.01 -17.91 -4.10
CA GLN A 127 7.72 -17.27 -3.86
C GLN A 127 7.16 -16.58 -5.12
N GLY A 128 5.83 -16.59 -5.26
CA GLY A 128 5.12 -16.07 -6.41
C GLY A 128 5.05 -14.53 -6.48
N PHE A 129 4.56 -14.00 -7.60
CA PHE A 129 4.35 -12.56 -7.79
C PHE A 129 3.53 -11.93 -6.66
N PHE A 130 2.48 -12.62 -6.24
CA PHE A 130 1.58 -12.17 -5.19
C PHE A 130 2.34 -11.87 -3.89
N PHE A 131 3.13 -12.83 -3.38
CA PHE A 131 3.95 -12.64 -2.19
C PHE A 131 4.83 -11.39 -2.30
N TRP A 132 5.61 -11.29 -3.39
CA TRP A 132 6.52 -10.18 -3.61
C TRP A 132 5.82 -8.83 -3.72
N LYS A 133 4.65 -8.77 -4.36
CA LYS A 133 3.83 -7.55 -4.43
C LYS A 133 3.45 -7.06 -3.03
N PHE A 134 3.02 -7.96 -2.14
CA PHE A 134 2.60 -7.60 -0.79
C PHE A 134 3.78 -7.25 0.12
N VAL A 135 4.82 -8.08 0.21
CA VAL A 135 5.94 -7.82 1.12
C VAL A 135 6.74 -6.58 0.72
N LEU A 136 6.93 -6.33 -0.58
CA LEU A 136 7.62 -5.11 -1.03
C LEU A 136 6.78 -3.86 -0.74
N ARG A 137 5.45 -3.96 -0.88
CA ARG A 137 4.55 -2.85 -0.55
C ARG A 137 4.68 -2.48 0.92
N GLU A 138 4.62 -3.45 1.82
CA GLU A 138 4.71 -3.21 3.26
C GLU A 138 6.11 -2.77 3.71
N ALA A 139 7.16 -3.40 3.20
CA ALA A 139 8.54 -3.03 3.51
C ALA A 139 8.90 -1.61 3.04
N LEU A 140 8.42 -1.18 1.87
CA LEU A 140 8.63 0.18 1.37
C LEU A 140 7.77 1.19 2.15
N HIS A 141 6.53 0.84 2.47
CA HIS A 141 5.63 1.70 3.24
C HIS A 141 6.14 1.95 4.66
N SER A 142 6.64 0.91 5.35
CA SER A 142 7.26 1.06 6.68
C SER A 142 8.48 1.99 6.65
N ALA A 143 9.18 2.06 5.52
CA ALA A 143 10.28 2.97 5.28
C ALA A 143 9.86 4.36 4.76
N LYS A 144 8.56 4.64 4.55
CA LYS A 144 8.06 5.85 3.89
C LYS A 144 8.64 6.06 2.48
N ILE A 145 8.95 4.97 1.79
CA ILE A 145 9.42 4.97 0.40
C ILE A 145 8.23 4.68 -0.52
N GLY A 146 8.18 5.33 -1.67
CA GLY A 146 7.10 5.13 -2.63
C GLY A 146 7.05 3.69 -3.15
N MET A 147 5.86 3.11 -3.24
CA MET A 147 5.67 1.70 -3.62
C MET A 147 6.07 1.41 -5.07
N PHE A 148 6.43 0.15 -5.37
CA PHE A 148 6.64 -0.33 -6.74
C PHE A 148 5.33 -0.47 -7.51
N SER A 149 5.39 -0.24 -8.82
CA SER A 149 4.29 -0.62 -9.72
C SER A 149 4.31 -2.14 -9.96
N ASP A 150 3.17 -2.72 -10.34
CA ASP A 150 3.09 -4.15 -10.69
C ASP A 150 4.10 -4.54 -11.78
N LYS A 151 4.32 -3.67 -12.78
CA LYS A 151 5.33 -3.87 -13.83
C LYS A 151 6.76 -3.91 -13.26
N SER A 152 7.05 -3.03 -12.30
CA SER A 152 8.35 -2.98 -11.63
C SER A 152 8.59 -4.24 -10.79
N VAL A 153 7.57 -4.76 -10.10
CA VAL A 153 7.66 -6.02 -9.34
C VAL A 153 7.91 -7.21 -10.27
N VAL A 154 7.24 -7.28 -11.43
CA VAL A 154 7.52 -8.33 -12.43
C VAL A 154 8.96 -8.25 -12.93
N SER A 155 9.46 -7.05 -13.24
CA SER A 155 10.86 -6.86 -13.66
C SER A 155 11.86 -7.24 -12.58
N PHE A 156 11.56 -6.90 -11.32
CA PHE A 156 12.35 -7.29 -10.15
C PHE A 156 12.44 -8.82 -10.05
N LEU A 157 11.29 -9.51 -10.15
CA LEU A 157 11.22 -10.96 -10.04
C LEU A 157 11.99 -11.68 -11.14
N LYS A 158 11.93 -11.17 -12.39
CA LYS A 158 12.71 -11.73 -13.50
C LYS A 158 14.21 -11.76 -13.18
N ARG A 159 14.72 -10.76 -12.46
CA ARG A 159 16.15 -10.66 -12.10
C ARG A 159 16.51 -11.50 -10.88
N VAL A 160 15.64 -11.56 -9.88
CA VAL A 160 15.83 -12.37 -8.67
C VAL A 160 15.72 -13.86 -8.97
N LYS A 161 14.77 -14.27 -9.82
CA LYS A 161 14.56 -15.68 -10.18
C LYS A 161 15.53 -16.21 -11.23
N ALA A 162 16.39 -15.37 -11.81
CA ALA A 162 17.41 -15.83 -12.75
C ALA A 162 18.35 -16.85 -12.08
N ASN A 163 18.88 -17.80 -12.86
CA ASN A 163 19.85 -18.79 -12.36
C ASN A 163 21.11 -18.11 -11.82
N VAL A 164 21.58 -17.07 -12.51
CA VAL A 164 22.68 -16.22 -12.07
C VAL A 164 22.16 -14.81 -11.87
N VAL A 165 22.20 -14.35 -10.62
CA VAL A 165 21.77 -12.99 -10.27
C VAL A 165 22.84 -12.00 -10.77
N LYS A 166 22.48 -11.22 -11.79
CA LYS A 166 23.32 -10.13 -12.28
C LYS A 166 23.19 -8.93 -11.36
N GLU A 167 24.30 -8.54 -10.75
CA GLU A 167 24.35 -7.31 -9.98
C GLU A 167 23.98 -6.09 -10.81
N GLY A 168 23.45 -5.06 -10.17
CA GLY A 168 23.24 -3.76 -10.77
C GLY A 168 21.95 -3.08 -10.35
N TRP A 169 21.79 -1.88 -10.90
CA TRP A 169 20.64 -1.03 -10.64
C TRP A 169 19.37 -1.57 -11.29
N LEU A 170 18.26 -1.41 -10.58
CA LEU A 170 16.90 -1.75 -10.96
C LEU A 170 16.08 -0.47 -10.98
N GLN A 171 15.60 -0.11 -12.17
CA GLN A 171 14.73 1.05 -12.35
C GLN A 171 13.29 0.69 -11.96
N CYS A 172 13.00 0.68 -10.66
CA CYS A 172 11.65 0.42 -10.16
C CYS A 172 10.77 1.67 -10.09
N ARG A 173 11.37 2.82 -9.77
CA ARG A 173 10.74 4.16 -9.68
C ARG A 173 11.75 5.23 -10.12
N LYS A 174 11.30 6.46 -10.41
CA LYS A 174 12.18 7.53 -10.97
C LYS A 174 12.88 8.39 -9.93
N ASP A 175 12.35 8.41 -8.72
CA ASP A 175 12.71 9.27 -7.60
C ASP A 175 13.62 8.59 -6.57
N TYR A 176 13.81 7.27 -6.66
CA TYR A 176 14.81 6.54 -5.90
C TYR A 176 15.32 5.32 -6.66
N GLY A 177 16.56 4.92 -6.35
CA GLY A 177 17.20 3.74 -6.93
C GLY A 177 17.03 2.49 -6.08
N VAL A 178 17.02 1.35 -6.76
CA VAL A 178 17.08 0.03 -6.14
C VAL A 178 18.30 -0.69 -6.70
N TYR A 179 19.12 -1.28 -5.84
CA TYR A 179 20.32 -2.00 -6.24
C TYR A 179 20.22 -3.46 -5.81
N LEU A 180 20.56 -4.38 -6.71
CA LEU A 180 20.62 -5.82 -6.46
C LEU A 180 22.07 -6.27 -6.50
N GLN A 181 22.53 -6.94 -5.45
CA GLN A 181 23.85 -7.58 -5.38
C GLN A 181 23.81 -9.01 -5.92
N ARG A 182 24.99 -9.56 -6.27
CA ARG A 182 25.14 -10.94 -6.76
C ARG A 182 24.69 -11.99 -5.75
N ASP A 183 24.83 -11.68 -4.45
CA ASP A 183 24.43 -12.55 -3.34
C ASP A 183 22.91 -12.56 -3.10
N GLY A 184 22.13 -11.79 -3.88
CA GLY A 184 20.68 -11.71 -3.74
C GLY A 184 20.22 -10.64 -2.74
N LYS A 185 21.12 -9.86 -2.14
CA LYS A 185 20.73 -8.72 -1.30
C LYS A 185 20.26 -7.55 -2.14
N VAL A 186 19.18 -6.93 -1.67
CA VAL A 186 18.55 -5.78 -2.31
C VAL A 186 18.64 -4.58 -1.40
N PHE A 187 19.01 -3.44 -1.98
CA PHE A 187 19.07 -2.13 -1.32
C PHE A 187 18.06 -1.22 -2.00
N ALA A 188 17.05 -0.78 -1.27
CA ALA A 188 16.14 0.26 -1.75
C ALA A 188 16.47 1.56 -1.01
N PHE A 189 16.96 2.55 -1.76
CA PHE A 189 17.42 3.81 -1.20
C PHE A 189 16.27 4.80 -1.01
N ARG A 190 16.43 5.74 -0.08
CA ARG A 190 15.50 6.87 0.05
C ARG A 190 15.75 7.87 -1.08
N SER A 191 14.71 8.62 -1.43
CA SER A 191 14.83 9.73 -2.39
C SER A 191 15.80 10.81 -1.92
N SER A 192 16.01 10.95 -0.61
CA SER A 192 16.95 11.91 -0.02
C SER A 192 18.41 11.43 0.01
N SER A 193 18.67 10.16 -0.27
CA SER A 193 20.04 9.60 -0.15
C SER A 193 20.92 9.96 -1.33
N PHE A 194 20.33 10.20 -2.51
CA PHE A 194 21.06 10.62 -3.71
C PHE A 194 20.21 11.59 -4.53
N PRO A 195 20.84 12.45 -5.33
CA PRO A 195 20.13 13.33 -6.27
C PRO A 195 19.63 12.54 -7.49
N TRP A 196 18.57 11.76 -7.33
CA TRP A 196 17.99 10.92 -8.39
C TRP A 196 17.38 11.72 -9.55
N ASN A 197 17.08 13.01 -9.33
CA ASN A 197 16.57 13.92 -10.33
C ASN A 197 17.57 15.07 -10.55
N LYS A 198 17.90 15.37 -11.81
CA LYS A 198 18.75 16.52 -12.19
C LYS A 198 18.28 17.83 -11.56
N LYS A 199 16.96 18.03 -11.41
CA LYS A 199 16.39 19.24 -10.78
C LYS A 199 16.70 19.37 -9.29
N ALA A 200 16.91 18.24 -8.59
CA ALA A 200 17.20 18.20 -7.17
C ALA A 200 18.70 18.04 -6.86
N MET A 201 19.55 18.04 -7.90
CA MET A 201 20.99 17.78 -7.77
C MET A 201 21.73 18.78 -6.89
N PHE A 202 21.19 19.99 -6.78
CA PHE A 202 21.75 21.09 -5.99
C PHE A 202 20.91 21.43 -4.75
N ASN A 203 19.88 20.64 -4.42
CA ASN A 203 19.09 20.87 -3.22
C ASN A 203 19.88 20.41 -1.99
N VAL A 204 20.67 21.32 -1.42
CA VAL A 204 21.33 21.14 -0.13
C VAL A 204 20.31 21.44 0.97
N TYR A 205 19.73 20.41 1.57
CA TYR A 205 18.94 20.58 2.78
C TYR A 205 19.91 20.78 3.96
N GLY A 206 20.03 22.01 4.45
CA GLY A 206 20.61 22.28 5.77
C GLY A 206 21.86 23.16 5.83
N GLN A 207 22.31 23.78 4.73
CA GLN A 207 23.30 24.87 4.83
C GLN A 207 23.10 25.86 3.69
N VAL A 208 22.70 27.08 4.03
CA VAL A 208 22.95 28.26 3.18
C VAL A 208 24.47 28.40 3.14
N VAL A 209 25.07 28.18 1.98
CA VAL A 209 26.49 28.40 1.78
C VAL A 209 26.64 29.87 1.41
N GLU A 210 27.15 30.68 2.33
CA GLU A 210 27.52 32.06 2.02
C GLU A 210 28.80 32.05 1.19
N PHE A 211 28.89 33.00 0.26
CA PHE A 211 29.92 33.10 -0.77
C PHE A 211 31.23 33.65 -0.20
N ASP A 212 31.75 33.08 0.90
CA ASP A 212 33.08 33.43 1.45
C ASP A 212 33.55 32.54 2.63
N THR A 213 32.94 31.37 2.86
CA THR A 213 33.33 30.50 3.98
C THR A 213 34.05 29.26 3.49
N ASP A 214 35.38 29.25 3.65
CA ASP A 214 36.24 28.07 3.44
C ASP A 214 35.72 26.90 4.28
N LYS A 215 35.30 25.82 3.62
CA LYS A 215 34.87 24.58 4.26
C LYS A 215 35.75 23.41 3.88
N LYS A 216 36.11 22.66 4.93
CA LYS A 216 36.90 21.44 4.80
C LYS A 216 36.00 20.27 4.43
N VAL A 217 36.10 19.80 3.19
CA VAL A 217 35.41 18.60 2.69
C VAL A 217 36.45 17.49 2.57
N GLY A 218 36.60 16.71 3.63
CA GLY A 218 37.64 15.67 3.70
C GLY A 218 39.04 16.31 3.67
N PRO A 219 39.94 15.91 2.74
CA PRO A 219 41.27 16.50 2.64
C PRO A 219 41.31 17.85 1.89
N TRP A 220 40.18 18.32 1.34
CA TRP A 220 40.12 19.54 0.54
C TRP A 220 39.50 20.69 1.34
N ILE A 221 39.97 21.91 1.10
CA ILE A 221 39.35 23.16 1.57
C ILE A 221 38.77 23.82 0.31
N VAL A 222 37.48 24.16 0.35
CA VAL A 222 36.72 24.79 -0.74
C VAL A 222 36.08 26.07 -0.22
#